data_AF-A0A969R6R0-F1
#
_entry.id   AF-A0A969R6R0-F1
#
_cell.length_a   1.000
_cell.length_b   1.000
_cell.length_c   1.000
_cell.angle_alpha   90.00
_cell.angle_beta   90.00
_cell.angle_gamma   90.00
#
_symmetry.space_group_name_H-M   'P 1'
#
loop_
_entity.id
_entity.type
_entity.pdbx_description
1 polymer ?
#
loop_
_entity_poly.entity_id
_entity_poly.type
_entity_poly.pdbx_seq_one_letter_code
_entity_poly.pdbx_strand_id
1 'polypeptide(L)'
;MLRQQYEQTGNLLDIFDNPALLEEMIRIESECSEIGAGFPAYSKNPKPITPAQAKAMMRKVRLQSMVLSDFSELIRSVNLGVGTEAAITEGRRRIRQHLTDLTDEQQAYFDALIDEDQLQSPDKPLRSQLKAVVYSLFSPSGWNAIGQAATQAIQNHWDEFIQSSKTA
;
A
#
# COMPACT_ATOMS: atom_id res chain seq x y z
N MET A 1 16.35 -11.82 -15.86
CA MET A 1 17.23 -10.75 -15.36
C MET A 1 16.88 -10.32 -13.93
N LEU A 2 15.67 -9.79 -13.65
CA LEU A 2 15.25 -9.38 -12.29
C LEU A 2 15.46 -10.45 -11.20
N ARG A 3 15.08 -11.71 -11.51
CA ARG A 3 15.25 -12.85 -10.60
C ARG A 3 16.72 -13.14 -10.26
N GLN A 4 17.62 -12.96 -11.24
CA GLN A 4 19.05 -13.23 -11.12
C GLN A 4 19.78 -12.19 -10.25
N GLN A 5 19.42 -10.90 -10.37
CA GLN A 5 19.97 -9.86 -9.49
C GLN A 5 19.42 -9.97 -8.07
N TYR A 6 18.13 -10.28 -7.91
CA TYR A 6 17.57 -10.55 -6.58
C TYR A 6 18.21 -11.77 -5.92
N GLU A 7 18.50 -12.83 -6.67
CA GLU A 7 19.24 -14.00 -6.18
C GLU A 7 20.68 -13.68 -5.78
N GLN A 8 21.28 -12.63 -6.35
CA GLN A 8 22.66 -12.20 -6.05
C GLN A 8 22.75 -11.27 -4.84
N THR A 9 21.86 -10.30 -4.71
CA THR A 9 21.95 -9.29 -3.63
C THR A 9 21.00 -9.56 -2.47
N GLY A 10 19.97 -10.38 -2.68
CA GLY A 10 18.87 -10.57 -1.75
C GLY A 10 17.99 -9.33 -1.56
N ASN A 11 18.31 -8.22 -2.23
CA ASN A 11 17.66 -6.93 -2.05
C ASN A 11 17.06 -6.44 -3.38
N LEU A 12 15.73 -6.34 -3.41
CA LEU A 12 14.98 -5.82 -4.56
C LEU A 12 15.32 -4.36 -4.90
N LEU A 13 15.84 -3.56 -3.96
CA LEU A 13 16.15 -2.17 -4.21
C LEU A 13 17.48 -1.94 -4.92
N ASP A 14 18.39 -2.93 -4.94
CA ASP A 14 19.69 -2.80 -5.61
C ASP A 14 19.55 -2.83 -7.15
N ILE A 15 18.38 -3.26 -7.64
CA ILE A 15 18.03 -3.22 -9.06
C ILE A 15 18.04 -1.77 -9.59
N PHE A 16 17.79 -0.78 -8.74
CA PHE A 16 17.76 0.64 -9.10
C PHE A 16 19.13 1.30 -9.20
N ASP A 17 20.18 0.63 -8.75
CA ASP A 17 21.56 1.08 -8.99
C ASP A 17 21.98 0.81 -10.45
N ASN A 18 21.16 0.09 -11.23
CA ASN A 18 21.31 -0.12 -12.66
C ASN A 18 20.32 0.75 -13.47
N PRO A 19 20.77 1.84 -14.10
CA PRO A 19 19.90 2.77 -14.83
C PRO A 19 19.16 2.14 -16.01
N ALA A 20 19.73 1.11 -16.67
CA ALA A 20 19.08 0.45 -17.80
C ALA A 20 17.84 -0.37 -17.37
N LEU A 21 17.87 -0.96 -16.18
CA LEU A 21 16.73 -1.72 -15.64
C LEU A 21 15.63 -0.80 -15.11
N LEU A 22 16.02 0.35 -14.56
CA LEU A 22 15.07 1.37 -14.14
C LEU A 22 14.23 1.89 -15.33
N GLU A 23 14.86 2.18 -16.47
CA GLU A 23 14.14 2.58 -17.69
C GLU A 23 13.16 1.50 -18.17
N GLU A 24 13.57 0.23 -18.10
CA GLU A 24 12.71 -0.89 -18.47
C GLU A 24 11.52 -1.08 -17.52
N MET A 25 11.71 -0.90 -16.21
CA MET A 25 10.61 -0.96 -15.22
C MET A 25 9.59 0.17 -15.41
N ILE A 26 10.06 1.39 -15.69
CA ILE A 26 9.20 2.54 -15.99
C ILE A 26 8.37 2.27 -17.26
N ARG A 27 8.99 1.66 -18.29
CA ARG A 27 8.30 1.27 -19.52
C ARG A 27 7.20 0.23 -19.25
N ILE A 28 7.50 -0.84 -18.52
CA ILE A 28 6.54 -1.92 -18.21
C ILE A 28 5.35 -1.39 -17.40
N GLU A 29 5.57 -0.50 -16.43
CA GLU A 29 4.46 0.09 -15.66
C GLU A 29 3.56 1.01 -16.49
N SER A 30 4.11 1.68 -17.51
CA SER A 30 3.27 2.43 -18.46
C SER A 30 2.35 1.54 -19.30
N GLU A 31 2.70 0.25 -19.44
CA GLU A 31 1.96 -0.74 -20.21
C GLU A 31 0.95 -1.54 -19.34
N CYS A 32 1.12 -1.60 -18.01
CA CYS A 32 0.26 -2.34 -17.08
C CYS A 32 -0.54 -1.41 -16.14
N SER A 33 -1.85 -1.29 -16.36
CA SER A 33 -2.72 -0.32 -15.70
C SER A 33 -3.29 -0.71 -14.31
N GLU A 34 -3.15 -1.97 -13.88
CA GLU A 34 -4.03 -2.49 -12.81
C GLU A 34 -3.38 -2.56 -11.40
N ILE A 35 -2.05 -2.59 -11.28
CA ILE A 35 -1.34 -2.56 -9.99
C ILE A 35 -0.06 -1.74 -10.17
N GLY A 36 -0.19 -0.42 -10.30
CA GLY A 36 0.96 0.48 -10.43
C GLY A 36 1.79 0.51 -9.14
N ALA A 37 3.11 0.39 -9.27
CA ALA A 37 4.09 0.52 -8.20
C ALA A 37 4.21 1.98 -7.72
N GLY A 38 3.13 2.76 -7.73
CA GLY A 38 3.14 4.16 -7.30
C GLY A 38 3.83 5.13 -8.26
N PHE A 39 4.16 4.73 -9.50
CA PHE A 39 4.59 5.65 -10.55
C PHE A 39 3.48 6.29 -11.42
N PRO A 40 2.15 6.30 -11.11
CA PRO A 40 1.15 6.91 -11.99
C PRO A 40 1.39 8.40 -12.33
N ALA A 41 2.16 9.11 -11.50
CA ALA A 41 2.57 10.49 -11.76
C ALA A 41 3.76 10.58 -12.73
N TYR A 42 4.64 9.57 -12.76
CA TYR A 42 5.81 9.50 -13.65
C TYR A 42 5.46 9.00 -15.05
N SER A 43 4.52 8.05 -15.17
CA SER A 43 4.08 7.56 -16.49
C SER A 43 3.42 8.65 -17.34
N LYS A 44 2.87 9.69 -16.71
CA LYS A 44 2.23 10.83 -17.40
C LYS A 44 3.22 11.92 -17.85
N ASN A 45 4.42 11.99 -17.27
CA ASN A 45 5.48 12.93 -17.62
C ASN A 45 6.83 12.39 -17.11
N PRO A 46 7.52 11.53 -17.86
CA PRO A 46 8.78 10.94 -17.43
C PRO A 46 9.86 12.04 -17.40
N LYS A 47 10.13 12.56 -16.21
CA LYS A 47 11.35 13.33 -15.96
C LYS A 47 12.48 12.34 -15.68
N PRO A 48 13.71 12.63 -16.13
CA PRO A 48 14.87 11.83 -15.72
C PRO A 48 14.94 11.84 -14.20
N ILE A 49 14.89 10.66 -13.59
CA ILE A 49 15.09 10.50 -12.14
C ILE A 49 16.47 9.94 -11.89
N THR A 50 17.10 10.41 -10.82
CA THR A 50 18.38 9.83 -10.39
C THR A 50 18.12 8.47 -9.72
N PRO A 51 19.11 7.57 -9.71
CA PRO A 51 19.01 6.29 -8.97
C PRO A 51 18.57 6.48 -7.51
N ALA A 52 19.06 7.53 -6.84
CA ALA A 52 18.67 7.87 -5.48
C ALA A 52 17.18 8.23 -5.35
N GLN A 53 16.63 8.98 -6.31
CA GLN A 53 15.20 9.32 -6.34
C GLN A 53 14.33 8.09 -6.62
N ALA A 54 14.78 7.21 -7.53
CA ALA A 54 14.11 5.94 -7.79
C ALA A 54 14.06 5.05 -6.55
N LYS A 55 15.21 4.90 -5.87
CA LYS A 55 15.32 4.14 -4.61
C LYS A 55 14.40 4.71 -3.53
N ALA A 56 14.37 6.02 -3.35
CA ALA A 56 13.47 6.67 -2.38
C ALA A 56 11.98 6.45 -2.71
N MET A 57 11.60 6.57 -3.97
CA MET A 57 10.23 6.31 -4.40
C MET A 57 9.83 4.86 -4.17
N MET A 58 10.70 3.91 -4.48
CA MET A 58 10.43 2.48 -4.30
C MET A 58 10.37 2.08 -2.83
N ARG A 59 11.19 2.69 -1.96
CA ARG A 59 11.03 2.56 -0.51
C ARG A 59 9.63 2.98 -0.06
N LYS A 60 9.16 4.14 -0.54
CA LYS A 60 7.79 4.63 -0.23
C LYS A 60 6.70 3.68 -0.73
N VAL A 61 6.87 3.13 -1.93
CA VAL A 61 5.92 2.18 -2.54
C VAL A 61 5.91 0.87 -1.76
N ARG A 62 7.09 0.38 -1.38
CA ARG A 62 7.23 -0.84 -0.58
C ARG A 62 6.55 -0.67 0.79
N LEU A 63 6.78 0.45 1.44
CA LEU A 63 6.10 0.80 2.68
C LEU A 63 4.58 0.81 2.51
N GLN A 64 4.07 1.53 1.50
CA GLN A 64 2.64 1.57 1.21
C GLN A 64 2.09 0.17 0.95
N SER A 65 2.79 -0.67 0.20
CA SER A 65 2.36 -2.05 -0.05
C SER A 65 2.24 -2.86 1.24
N MET A 66 3.22 -2.80 2.14
CA MET A 66 3.17 -3.51 3.42
C MET A 66 2.02 -3.04 4.31
N VAL A 67 1.92 -1.72 4.52
CA VAL A 67 0.90 -1.12 5.40
C VAL A 67 -0.51 -1.35 4.84
N LEU A 68 -0.72 -1.15 3.54
CA LEU A 68 -2.03 -1.33 2.92
C LEU A 68 -2.45 -2.80 2.84
N SER A 69 -1.50 -3.73 2.67
CA SER A 69 -1.78 -5.16 2.68
C SER A 69 -2.26 -5.61 4.06
N ASP A 70 -1.52 -5.27 5.12
CA ASP A 70 -1.88 -5.61 6.50
C ASP A 70 -3.23 -4.99 6.89
N PHE A 71 -3.47 -3.75 6.48
CA PHE A 71 -4.76 -3.11 6.69
C PHE A 71 -5.90 -3.83 5.97
N SER A 72 -5.71 -4.21 4.69
CA SER A 72 -6.73 -4.96 3.94
C SER A 72 -7.01 -6.33 4.56
N GLU A 73 -5.98 -7.02 5.07
CA GLU A 73 -6.15 -8.29 5.80
C GLU A 73 -6.95 -8.08 7.10
N LEU A 74 -6.62 -7.02 7.86
CA LEU A 74 -7.33 -6.66 9.09
C LEU A 74 -8.81 -6.41 8.80
N ILE A 75 -9.16 -5.58 7.81
CA ILE A 75 -10.57 -5.29 7.49
C ILE A 75 -11.32 -6.54 7.03
N ARG A 76 -10.68 -7.39 6.21
CA ARG A 76 -11.27 -8.66 5.77
C ARG A 76 -11.56 -9.61 6.94
N SER A 77 -10.76 -9.57 8.00
CA SER A 77 -10.98 -10.40 9.20
C SER A 77 -12.27 -10.03 9.97
N VAL A 78 -12.78 -8.81 9.79
CA VAL A 78 -13.99 -8.31 10.50
C VAL A 78 -15.29 -8.76 9.81
N ASN A 79 -15.21 -9.35 8.61
CA ASN A 79 -16.35 -9.88 7.86
C ASN A 79 -17.52 -8.88 7.68
N LEU A 80 -17.23 -7.73 7.07
CA LEU A 80 -18.21 -6.65 6.83
C LEU A 80 -19.15 -6.91 5.65
N GLY A 81 -19.09 -8.09 5.01
CA GLY A 81 -19.86 -8.42 3.82
C GLY A 81 -19.65 -7.39 2.71
N VAL A 82 -20.74 -6.88 2.14
CA VAL A 82 -20.73 -5.88 1.06
C VAL A 82 -20.06 -4.54 1.46
N GLY A 83 -19.95 -4.26 2.76
CA GLY A 83 -19.25 -3.06 3.26
C GLY A 83 -17.73 -3.15 3.23
N THR A 84 -17.16 -4.33 2.97
CA THR A 84 -15.70 -4.58 3.07
C THR A 84 -14.89 -3.68 2.13
N GLU A 85 -15.27 -3.57 0.86
CA GLU A 85 -14.53 -2.77 -0.12
C GLU A 85 -14.62 -1.26 0.15
N ALA A 86 -15.76 -0.79 0.68
CA ALA A 86 -15.93 0.59 1.09
C ALA A 86 -15.02 0.94 2.29
N ALA A 87 -14.95 0.08 3.30
CA ALA A 87 -14.03 0.23 4.42
C ALA A 87 -12.56 0.19 3.97
N ILE A 88 -12.20 -0.75 3.09
CA ILE A 88 -10.84 -0.85 2.55
C ILE A 88 -10.46 0.44 1.79
N THR A 89 -11.38 0.96 0.97
CA THR A 89 -11.15 2.17 0.17
C THR A 89 -10.94 3.40 1.05
N GLU A 90 -11.81 3.61 2.04
CA GLU A 90 -11.69 4.75 2.96
C GLU A 90 -10.42 4.65 3.83
N GLY A 91 -10.09 3.46 4.32
CA GLY A 91 -8.86 3.27 5.10
C GLY A 91 -7.60 3.44 4.26
N ARG A 92 -7.57 2.96 3.00
CA ARG A 92 -6.46 3.21 2.06
C ARG A 92 -6.24 4.70 1.83
N ARG A 93 -7.32 5.46 1.65
CA ARG A 93 -7.27 6.93 1.48
C ARG A 93 -6.61 7.58 2.69
N ARG A 94 -7.03 7.22 3.89
CA ARG A 94 -6.50 7.76 5.16
C ARG A 94 -5.07 7.35 5.44
N ILE A 95 -4.70 6.09 5.20
CA ILE A 95 -3.31 5.64 5.35
C ILE A 95 -2.38 6.44 4.43
N ARG A 96 -2.76 6.66 3.17
CA ARG A 96 -1.95 7.47 2.27
C ARG A 96 -1.76 8.91 2.76
N GLN A 97 -2.77 9.49 3.42
CA GLN A 97 -2.67 10.80 4.06
C GLN A 97 -1.78 10.77 5.31
N HIS A 98 -1.85 9.72 6.13
CA HIS A 98 -0.94 9.59 7.27
C HIS A 98 0.51 9.38 6.85
N LEU A 99 0.75 8.57 5.81
CA LEU A 99 2.09 8.32 5.28
C LEU A 99 2.71 9.54 4.58
N THR A 100 1.98 10.64 4.35
CA THR A 100 2.56 11.91 3.91
C THR A 100 3.06 12.78 5.06
N ASP A 101 2.48 12.63 6.25
CA ASP A 101 2.73 13.49 7.42
C ASP A 101 3.11 12.64 8.64
N LEU A 102 4.20 11.88 8.52
CA LEU A 102 4.73 11.04 9.59
C LEU A 102 5.50 11.87 10.61
N THR A 103 5.38 11.50 11.88
CA THR A 103 6.30 11.99 12.93
C THR A 103 7.70 11.40 12.73
N ASP A 104 8.74 12.03 13.28
CA ASP A 104 10.12 11.55 13.17
C ASP A 104 10.28 10.11 13.72
N GLU A 105 9.58 9.78 14.80
CA GLU A 105 9.58 8.44 15.38
C GLU A 105 8.94 7.41 14.44
N GLN A 106 7.80 7.75 13.84
CA GLN A 106 7.14 6.87 12.86
C GLN A 106 7.97 6.72 11.59
N GLN A 107 8.60 7.80 11.13
CA GLN A 107 9.50 7.78 9.98
C GLN A 107 10.67 6.83 10.24
N ALA A 108 11.33 6.95 11.40
CA ALA A 108 12.42 6.06 11.80
C ALA A 108 11.99 4.59 11.89
N TYR A 109 10.82 4.31 12.47
CA TYR A 109 10.26 2.95 12.51
C TYR A 109 10.01 2.40 11.10
N PHE A 110 9.38 3.17 10.22
CA PHE A 110 9.06 2.70 8.88
C PHE A 110 10.29 2.54 7.99
N ASP A 111 11.31 3.38 8.16
CA ASP A 111 12.59 3.19 7.49
C ASP A 111 13.28 1.89 7.94
N ALA A 112 13.33 1.64 9.25
CA ALA A 112 13.86 0.39 9.80
C ALA A 112 13.07 -0.84 9.35
N LEU A 113 11.74 -0.73 9.23
CA LEU A 113 10.87 -1.78 8.72
C LEU A 113 11.19 -2.13 7.26
N ILE A 114 11.42 -1.12 6.42
CA ILE A 114 11.78 -1.31 5.01
C ILE A 114 13.16 -1.97 4.90
N ASP A 115 14.10 -1.62 5.79
CA ASP A 115 15.42 -2.23 5.84
C ASP A 115 15.35 -3.68 6.29
N GLU A 116 14.58 -3.98 7.35
CA GLU A 116 14.34 -5.36 7.82
C GLU A 116 13.67 -6.22 6.74
N ASP A 117 12.73 -5.66 5.98
CA ASP A 117 12.05 -6.42 4.93
C ASP A 117 13.00 -6.85 3.80
N GLN A 118 14.04 -6.06 3.53
CA GLN A 118 15.10 -6.37 2.57
C GLN A 118 16.10 -7.42 3.08
N LEU A 119 16.20 -7.61 4.40
CA LEU A 119 17.05 -8.66 4.95
C LEU A 119 16.43 -10.02 4.66
N GLN A 120 17.25 -10.97 4.17
CA GLN A 120 16.90 -12.38 4.07
C GLN A 120 16.94 -13.08 5.44
N SER A 121 16.55 -12.37 6.50
CA SER A 121 16.42 -12.93 7.84
C SER A 121 15.06 -13.61 7.98
N PRO A 122 15.00 -14.83 8.55
CA PRO A 122 13.73 -15.44 8.92
C PRO A 122 13.10 -14.72 10.13
N ASP A 123 13.90 -14.06 10.96
CA ASP A 123 13.43 -13.26 12.08
C ASP A 123 13.21 -11.81 11.62
N LYS A 124 11.95 -11.37 11.69
CA LYS A 124 11.48 -10.05 11.25
C LYS A 124 10.62 -9.40 12.36
N PRO A 125 11.24 -8.97 13.47
CA PRO A 125 10.52 -8.42 14.62
C PRO A 125 9.71 -7.17 14.28
N LEU A 126 10.20 -6.25 13.45
CA LEU A 126 9.43 -5.04 13.06
C LEU A 126 8.21 -5.42 12.22
N ARG A 127 8.36 -6.36 11.27
CA ARG A 127 7.25 -6.88 10.46
C ARG A 127 6.17 -7.52 11.34
N SER A 128 6.56 -8.25 12.38
CA SER A 128 5.63 -8.87 13.33
C SER A 128 4.78 -7.84 14.10
N GLN A 129 5.34 -6.64 14.30
CA GLN A 129 4.66 -5.53 14.99
C GLN A 129 3.81 -4.67 14.04
N LEU A 130 3.97 -4.80 12.72
CA LEU A 130 3.32 -3.91 11.76
C LEU A 130 1.80 -3.88 11.91
N LYS A 131 1.15 -5.01 12.19
CA LYS A 131 -0.31 -5.05 12.42
C LYS A 131 -0.74 -4.16 13.58
N ALA A 132 0.01 -4.14 14.68
CA ALA A 132 -0.29 -3.28 15.83
C ALA A 132 -0.05 -1.80 15.49
N VAL A 133 0.98 -1.50 14.71
CA VAL A 133 1.26 -0.13 14.23
C VAL A 133 0.16 0.34 13.26
N VAL A 134 -0.29 -0.51 12.34
CA VAL A 134 -1.42 -0.23 11.46
C VAL A 134 -2.68 0.09 12.28
N TYR A 135 -2.88 -0.60 13.40
CA TYR A 135 -4.01 -0.31 14.28
C TYR A 135 -3.90 1.07 14.95
N SER A 136 -2.69 1.46 15.37
CA SER A 136 -2.43 2.75 16.01
C SER A 136 -2.32 3.93 15.04
N LEU A 137 -2.18 3.68 13.73
CA LEU A 137 -2.20 4.74 12.71
C LEU A 137 -3.51 5.53 12.68
N PHE A 138 -4.62 4.93 13.13
CA PHE A 138 -5.92 5.59 13.12
C PHE A 138 -6.33 6.03 14.52
N SER A 139 -6.74 7.29 14.62
CA SER A 139 -7.52 7.76 15.77
C SER A 139 -8.89 7.07 15.84
N PRO A 140 -9.59 7.14 16.99
CA PRO A 140 -10.97 6.67 17.08
C PRO A 140 -11.90 7.28 16.02
N SER A 141 -11.69 8.54 15.64
CA SER A 141 -12.45 9.18 14.56
C SER A 141 -12.12 8.62 13.17
N GLY A 142 -10.86 8.21 12.94
CA GLY A 142 -10.46 7.48 11.73
C GLY A 142 -11.16 6.14 11.61
N TRP A 143 -11.17 5.37 12.70
CA TRP A 143 -11.89 4.09 12.76
C TRP A 143 -13.40 4.24 12.56
N ASN A 144 -14.01 5.26 13.17
CA ASN A 144 -15.44 5.54 12.98
C ASN A 144 -15.77 5.85 11.51
N ALA A 145 -14.95 6.64 10.83
CA ALA A 145 -15.18 6.95 9.42
C ALA A 145 -15.10 5.72 8.50
N ILE A 146 -14.15 4.80 8.77
CA ILE A 146 -14.06 3.51 8.06
C ILE A 146 -15.33 2.68 8.30
N GLY A 147 -15.80 2.61 9.55
CA GLY A 147 -17.05 1.94 9.91
C GLY A 147 -18.26 2.55 9.22
N GLN A 148 -18.37 3.88 9.20
CA GLN A 148 -19.44 4.60 8.52
C GLN A 148 -19.45 4.33 7.01
N ALA A 149 -18.27 4.28 6.37
CA ALA A 149 -18.17 3.94 4.95
C ALA A 149 -18.73 2.53 4.67
N ALA A 150 -18.40 1.54 5.51
CA ALA A 150 -18.98 0.21 5.41
C ALA A 150 -20.49 0.20 5.65
N THR A 151 -20.97 0.88 6.70
CA THR A 151 -22.40 0.97 7.01
C THR A 151 -23.19 1.60 5.87
N GLN A 152 -22.70 2.69 5.27
CA GLN A 152 -23.34 3.34 4.15
C GLN A 152 -23.42 2.42 2.93
N ALA A 153 -22.36 1.67 2.64
CA ALA A 153 -22.35 0.72 1.53
C ALA A 153 -23.37 -0.42 1.73
N ILE A 154 -23.50 -0.91 2.97
CA ILE A 154 -24.50 -1.93 3.33
C ILE A 154 -25.92 -1.37 3.17
N GLN A 155 -26.17 -0.13 3.62
CA GLN A 155 -27.47 0.53 3.48
C GLN A 155 -27.85 0.72 2.01
N ASN A 156 -26.94 1.25 1.20
CA ASN A 156 -27.17 1.44 -0.24
C ASN A 156 -27.51 0.11 -0.93
N HIS A 157 -26.77 -0.96 -0.62
CA HIS A 157 -27.02 -2.28 -1.19
C HIS A 157 -28.41 -2.82 -0.79
N TRP A 158 -28.82 -2.59 0.46
CA TRP A 158 -30.16 -2.96 0.93
C TRP A 158 -31.26 -2.18 0.21
N ASP A 159 -31.08 -0.87 0.03
CA ASP A 159 -32.06 -0.04 -0.67
C ASP A 159 -32.23 -0.46 -2.14
N GLU A 160 -31.12 -0.76 -2.82
CA GLU A 160 -31.13 -1.30 -4.20
C GLU A 160 -31.86 -2.65 -4.29
N PHE A 161 -31.64 -3.54 -3.31
CA PHE A 161 -32.33 -4.82 -3.24
C PHE A 161 -33.85 -4.65 -3.03
N ILE A 162 -34.26 -3.74 -2.14
CA ILE A 162 -35.68 -3.46 -1.90
C ILE A 162 -36.35 -2.79 -3.10
N GLN A 163 -35.63 -1.92 -3.82
CA GLN A 163 -36.19 -1.28 -5.02
C GLN A 163 -36.35 -2.28 -6.17
N SER A 164 -35.34 -3.11 -6.44
CA SER A 164 -35.39 -4.11 -7.51
C SER A 164 -36.48 -5.16 -7.29
N SER A 165 -36.72 -5.55 -6.02
CA SER A 165 -37.81 -6.48 -5.66
C SER A 165 -39.22 -5.89 -5.75
N LYS A 166 -39.38 -4.56 -5.76
CA LYS A 166 -40.68 -3.90 -5.98
C LYS A 166 -41.04 -3.73 -7.45
N THR A 167 -40.06 -3.84 -8.35
CA THR A 167 -40.22 -3.66 -9.80
C THR A 167 -40.31 -4.96 -10.58
N ALA A 168 -40.14 -6.11 -9.93
CA ALA A 168 -40.25 -7.45 -10.51
C ALA A 168 -41.64 -8.05 -10.26
#